data_AF-A0A1A6FYI3-F1
#
_entry.id   AF-A0A1A6FYI3-F1
#
_cell.length_a   1.000
_cell.length_b   1.000
_cell.length_c   1.000
_cell.angle_alpha   90.00
_cell.angle_beta   90.00
_cell.angle_gamma   90.00
#
_symmetry.space_group_name_H-M   'P 1'
#
loop_
_entity.id
_entity.type
_entity.pdbx_description
1 polymer ?
#
loop_
_entity_poly.entity_id
_entity_poly.type
_entity_poly.pdbx_seq_one_letter_code
_entity_poly.pdbx_strand_id
1 'polypeptide(L)'
;MYEFQYRPSFSSELRPKTVIGDHGDEVYSVFGAPILRDGASEEEINLSKMVMKFWANFARNGNPNGKGLPHWPEYDQREGYLQIGATTQQAQRLKNKEVAFWTELLAEKPPLTGHTELVQGALRWEQERCGEKRLHKTCWHPSSPLVVNTVYGKVLGKYASLEGFAQPVAVFLGVPFAKPPLGSLRFAPPQPAEPWNFVKNATSYPPMCSQDAVGGQVLSELFTNRKENIPLQFSEDCLYLNIYTPADLTKNSRLPVMVWIHGGGLVVGGASTYDGLALSAHENVVVVAIQYRLGIWGFLSTGDEHSRGNWGHLDQVAALRWVQDNIANFGGNPGSVTIFGESAGGFSVSA
;
A
#
# COMPACT_ATOMS: atom_id res chain seq x y z
N MET A 1 13.37 12.64 -5.19
CA MET A 1 12.32 12.70 -6.23
C MET A 1 12.64 11.72 -7.35
N TYR A 2 11.63 11.09 -7.97
CA TYR A 2 11.82 10.23 -9.16
C TYR A 2 10.68 10.45 -10.17
N GLU A 3 10.90 10.01 -11.41
CA GLU A 3 9.87 9.86 -12.44
C GLU A 3 9.82 8.40 -12.87
N PHE A 4 8.63 7.79 -12.81
CA PHE A 4 8.44 6.42 -13.26
C PHE A 4 8.08 6.41 -14.75
N GLN A 5 8.95 5.83 -15.55
CA GLN A 5 8.86 5.72 -17.01
C GLN A 5 8.98 4.25 -17.46
N TYR A 6 8.43 3.31 -16.69
CA TYR A 6 8.27 1.94 -17.13
C TYR A 6 6.81 1.65 -17.43
N ARG A 7 6.57 0.84 -18.46
CA ARG A 7 5.23 0.39 -18.84
C ARG A 7 5.06 -1.06 -18.41
N PRO A 8 4.27 -1.35 -17.36
CA PRO A 8 4.07 -2.72 -16.92
C PRO A 8 3.41 -3.57 -18.02
N SER A 9 3.88 -4.80 -18.19
CA SER A 9 3.45 -5.68 -19.29
C SER A 9 1.94 -5.96 -19.25
N PHE A 10 1.38 -6.18 -18.06
CA PHE A 10 -0.05 -6.42 -17.84
C PHE A 10 -0.95 -5.19 -18.06
N SER A 11 -0.39 -3.98 -18.14
CA SER A 11 -1.14 -2.75 -18.48
C SER A 11 -1.09 -2.44 -19.97
N SER A 12 -0.27 -3.16 -20.73
CA SER A 12 0.13 -2.74 -22.08
C SER A 12 -0.99 -2.81 -23.12
N GLU A 13 -2.02 -3.62 -22.89
CA GLU A 13 -3.20 -3.70 -23.77
C GLU A 13 -4.31 -2.71 -23.37
N LEU A 14 -4.27 -2.17 -22.15
CA LEU A 14 -5.31 -1.29 -21.60
C LEU A 14 -5.15 0.18 -22.00
N ARG A 15 -3.98 0.59 -22.51
CA ARG A 15 -3.67 1.99 -22.81
C ARG A 15 -2.84 2.18 -24.08
N PRO A 16 -2.89 3.36 -24.74
CA PRO A 16 -2.09 3.64 -25.94
C PRO A 16 -0.58 3.48 -25.70
N LYS A 17 0.18 3.08 -26.73
CA LYS A 17 1.66 2.91 -26.65
C LYS A 17 2.42 4.16 -26.23
N THR A 18 1.83 5.35 -26.44
CA THR A 18 2.38 6.64 -26.05
C THR A 18 2.37 6.88 -24.54
N VAL A 19 1.56 6.13 -23.78
CA VAL A 19 1.53 6.20 -22.31
C VAL A 19 2.61 5.27 -21.76
N ILE A 20 3.68 5.86 -21.22
CA ILE A 20 4.81 5.11 -20.68
C ILE A 20 4.49 4.65 -19.25
N GLY A 21 4.59 5.56 -18.27
CA GLY A 21 4.13 5.37 -16.90
C GLY A 21 2.90 6.22 -16.61
N ASP A 22 1.95 5.66 -15.89
CA ASP A 22 0.75 6.32 -15.39
C ASP A 22 0.78 6.41 -13.86
N HIS A 23 -0.11 7.23 -13.31
CA HIS A 23 -0.24 7.45 -11.87
C HIS A 23 -0.48 6.11 -11.14
N GLY A 24 0.48 5.73 -10.28
CA GLY A 24 0.41 4.52 -9.45
C GLY A 24 1.06 3.27 -10.05
N ASP A 25 1.58 3.32 -11.28
CA ASP A 25 2.24 2.16 -11.91
C ASP A 25 3.47 1.65 -11.14
N GLU A 26 4.14 2.52 -10.38
CA GLU A 26 5.28 2.12 -9.57
C GLU A 26 4.88 1.12 -8.48
N VAL A 27 3.61 1.15 -8.04
CA VAL A 27 3.12 0.33 -6.93
C VAL A 27 3.22 -1.15 -7.27
N TYR A 28 3.00 -1.51 -8.54
CA TYR A 28 3.21 -2.87 -9.02
C TYR A 28 4.65 -3.32 -8.82
N SER A 29 5.63 -2.44 -9.07
CA SER A 29 7.05 -2.74 -8.87
C SER A 29 7.42 -2.79 -7.39
N VAL A 30 6.89 -1.88 -6.58
CA VAL A 30 7.11 -1.81 -5.11
C VAL A 30 6.59 -3.05 -4.40
N PHE A 31 5.44 -3.60 -4.80
CA PHE A 31 4.85 -4.79 -4.19
C PHE A 31 5.17 -6.10 -4.93
N GLY A 32 6.05 -6.06 -5.94
CA GLY A 32 6.51 -7.28 -6.61
C GLY A 32 5.47 -7.97 -7.48
N ALA A 33 4.55 -7.23 -8.11
CA ALA A 33 3.58 -7.81 -9.06
C ALA A 33 4.25 -8.65 -10.16
N PRO A 34 5.40 -8.23 -10.76
CA PRO A 34 6.13 -9.05 -11.73
C PRO A 34 6.66 -10.39 -11.18
N ILE A 35 6.81 -10.51 -9.86
CA ILE A 35 7.28 -11.73 -9.18
C ILE A 35 6.09 -12.63 -8.80
N LEU A 36 4.95 -12.04 -8.46
CA LEU A 36 3.77 -12.77 -8.00
C LEU A 36 2.81 -13.19 -9.13
N ARG A 37 2.87 -12.51 -10.27
CA ARG A 37 2.06 -12.78 -11.46
C ARG A 37 2.88 -13.55 -12.50
N ASP A 38 2.20 -14.30 -13.35
CA ASP A 38 2.84 -14.99 -14.47
C ASP A 38 3.07 -14.02 -15.64
N GLY A 39 4.08 -14.32 -16.48
CA GLY A 39 4.27 -13.65 -17.78
C GLY A 39 5.14 -12.40 -17.77
N ALA A 40 5.68 -11.99 -16.62
CA ALA A 40 6.64 -10.89 -16.56
C ALA A 40 7.98 -11.28 -17.19
N SER A 41 8.62 -10.32 -17.87
CA SER A 41 9.97 -10.50 -18.42
C SER A 41 11.05 -10.46 -17.32
N GLU A 42 12.24 -11.00 -17.59
CA GLU A 42 13.38 -10.86 -16.67
C GLU A 42 13.72 -9.38 -16.40
N GLU A 43 13.60 -8.53 -17.41
CA GLU A 43 13.79 -7.08 -17.28
C GLU A 43 12.81 -6.47 -16.26
N GLU A 44 11.52 -6.81 -16.37
CA GLU A 44 10.47 -6.30 -15.48
C GLU A 44 10.63 -6.81 -14.05
N ILE A 45 11.03 -8.08 -13.88
CA ILE A 45 11.36 -8.66 -12.56
C ILE A 45 12.58 -7.94 -11.96
N ASN A 46 13.61 -7.67 -12.75
CA ASN A 46 14.82 -6.98 -12.29
C ASN A 46 14.53 -5.51 -11.93
N LEU A 47 13.67 -4.83 -12.69
CA LEU A 47 13.19 -3.49 -12.35
C LEU A 47 12.43 -3.51 -11.01
N SER A 48 11.49 -4.44 -10.82
CA SER A 48 10.74 -4.54 -9.57
C SER A 48 11.66 -4.78 -8.38
N LYS A 49 12.64 -5.70 -8.50
CA LYS A 49 13.67 -5.90 -7.47
C LYS A 49 14.48 -4.63 -7.18
N MET A 50 14.83 -3.88 -8.22
CA MET A 50 15.55 -2.60 -8.07
C MET A 50 14.71 -1.58 -7.30
N VAL A 51 13.43 -1.42 -7.66
CA VAL A 51 12.49 -0.51 -7.00
C VAL A 51 12.28 -0.91 -5.53
N MET A 52 11.99 -2.18 -5.25
CA MET A 52 11.86 -2.68 -3.87
C MET A 52 13.10 -2.34 -3.03
N LYS A 53 14.29 -2.54 -3.60
CA LYS A 53 15.55 -2.27 -2.92
C LYS A 53 15.77 -0.78 -2.63
N PHE A 54 15.39 0.13 -3.53
CA PHE A 54 15.45 1.57 -3.25
C PHE A 54 14.57 1.93 -2.05
N TRP A 55 13.32 1.46 -2.02
CA TRP A 55 12.36 1.79 -0.97
C TRP A 55 12.76 1.16 0.37
N ALA A 56 13.22 -0.08 0.36
CA ALA A 56 13.70 -0.75 1.56
C ALA A 56 15.01 -0.16 2.10
N ASN A 57 15.92 0.31 1.24
CA ASN A 57 17.11 1.04 1.69
C ASN A 57 16.71 2.31 2.43
N PHE A 58 15.80 3.10 1.85
CA PHE A 58 15.27 4.29 2.54
C PHE A 58 14.66 3.91 3.89
N ALA A 59 13.87 2.83 3.96
CA ALA A 59 13.28 2.38 5.22
C ALA A 59 14.32 1.92 6.27
N ARG A 60 15.48 1.43 5.83
CA ARG A 60 16.57 0.99 6.72
C ARG A 60 17.40 2.14 7.27
N ASN A 61 17.67 3.16 6.46
CA ASN A 61 18.74 4.12 6.74
C ASN A 61 18.45 5.57 6.33
N GLY A 62 17.25 5.86 5.84
CA GLY A 62 16.86 7.19 5.35
C GLY A 62 17.45 7.56 3.99
N ASN A 63 18.13 6.64 3.30
CA ASN A 63 18.78 6.85 2.01
C ASN A 63 18.46 5.70 1.03
N PRO A 64 17.83 5.96 -0.13
CA PRO A 64 17.47 4.90 -1.06
C PRO A 64 18.69 4.23 -1.74
N ASN A 65 19.86 4.89 -1.73
CA ASN A 65 21.06 4.42 -2.42
C ASN A 65 21.68 3.18 -1.76
N GLY A 66 22.34 2.35 -2.56
CA GLY A 66 23.05 1.17 -2.08
C GLY A 66 23.85 0.44 -3.16
N LYS A 67 24.61 -0.59 -2.76
CA LYS A 67 25.45 -1.37 -3.68
C LYS A 67 24.63 -1.98 -4.82
N GLY A 68 25.06 -1.75 -6.05
CA GLY A 68 24.44 -2.29 -7.28
C GLY A 68 23.17 -1.55 -7.72
N LEU A 69 22.89 -0.37 -7.18
CA LEU A 69 21.81 0.49 -7.63
C LEU A 69 22.35 1.72 -8.38
N PRO A 70 21.65 2.21 -9.41
CA PRO A 70 21.87 3.55 -9.95
C PRO A 70 21.77 4.58 -8.83
N HIS A 71 22.60 5.62 -8.89
CA HIS A 71 22.56 6.68 -7.88
C HIS A 71 21.25 7.47 -8.01
N TRP A 72 20.49 7.52 -6.92
CA TRP A 72 19.32 8.36 -6.76
C TRP A 72 19.74 9.68 -6.11
N PRO A 73 19.73 10.81 -6.85
CA PRO A 73 20.10 12.11 -6.31
C PRO A 73 19.07 12.62 -5.30
N GLU A 74 19.56 13.27 -4.26
CA GLU A 74 18.73 14.08 -3.37
C GLU A 74 18.13 15.24 -4.17
N TYR A 75 16.85 15.53 -3.93
CA TYR A 75 16.19 16.63 -4.62
C TYR A 75 16.49 17.93 -3.88
N ASP A 76 17.27 18.80 -4.52
CA ASP A 76 17.72 20.10 -3.99
C ASP A 76 17.54 21.20 -5.06
N GLN A 77 18.20 22.34 -4.89
CA GLN A 77 18.18 23.45 -5.86
C GLN A 77 18.74 23.10 -7.25
N ARG A 78 19.43 21.96 -7.40
CA ARG A 78 19.90 21.45 -8.70
C ARG A 78 18.82 20.61 -9.40
N GLU A 79 17.70 20.35 -8.73
CA GLU A 79 16.52 19.66 -9.24
C GLU A 79 16.86 18.27 -9.83
N GLY A 80 17.78 17.57 -9.18
CA GLY A 80 18.17 16.21 -9.55
C GLY A 80 17.08 15.20 -9.21
N TYR A 81 16.76 14.32 -10.15
CA TYR A 81 15.81 13.23 -9.94
C TYR A 81 16.28 11.92 -10.59
N LEU A 82 15.67 10.81 -10.16
CA LEU A 82 15.90 9.51 -10.77
C LEU A 82 14.79 9.22 -11.79
N GLN A 83 15.16 8.93 -13.03
CA GLN A 83 14.24 8.41 -14.04
C GLN A 83 14.28 6.88 -13.96
N ILE A 84 13.19 6.26 -13.52
CA ILE A 84 13.06 4.81 -13.35
C ILE A 84 12.36 4.24 -14.58
N GLY A 85 13.08 3.50 -15.41
CA GLY A 85 12.53 2.88 -16.63
C GLY A 85 13.40 1.69 -17.05
N ALA A 86 13.21 1.21 -18.28
CA ALA A 86 14.00 0.11 -18.85
C ALA A 86 15.51 0.39 -18.73
N THR A 87 15.90 1.65 -18.93
CA THR A 87 17.17 2.19 -18.46
C THR A 87 16.91 3.17 -17.33
N THR A 88 17.38 2.84 -16.13
CA THR A 88 17.27 3.72 -14.96
C THR A 88 18.49 4.63 -14.88
N GLN A 89 18.27 5.95 -14.86
CA GLN A 89 19.32 6.95 -14.95
C GLN A 89 19.01 8.21 -14.16
N GLN A 90 20.05 8.98 -13.87
CA GLN A 90 19.93 10.31 -13.26
C GLN A 90 19.50 11.32 -14.32
N ALA A 91 18.64 12.25 -13.91
CA ALA A 91 18.19 13.36 -14.72
C ALA A 91 18.06 14.63 -13.86
N GLN A 92 17.81 15.76 -14.50
CA GLN A 92 17.66 17.06 -13.85
C GLN A 92 16.53 17.84 -14.49
N ARG A 93 15.89 18.72 -13.71
CA ARG A 93 14.84 19.65 -14.17
C ARG A 93 13.72 18.94 -14.91
N LEU A 94 12.99 18.10 -14.17
CA LEU A 94 11.85 17.34 -14.69
C LEU A 94 10.87 18.28 -15.42
N LYS A 95 10.57 17.99 -16.70
CA LYS A 95 9.65 18.77 -17.55
C LYS A 95 9.96 20.28 -17.60
N ASN A 96 11.26 20.63 -17.66
CA ASN A 96 11.72 22.02 -17.64
C ASN A 96 11.01 22.94 -18.66
N LYS A 97 10.74 22.43 -19.87
CA LYS A 97 10.09 23.23 -20.94
C LYS A 97 8.65 23.55 -20.59
N GLU A 98 7.92 22.56 -20.09
CA GLU A 98 6.52 22.70 -19.67
C GLU A 98 6.41 23.59 -18.43
N VAL A 99 7.31 23.42 -17.45
CA VAL A 99 7.38 24.29 -16.26
C VAL A 99 7.64 25.73 -16.67
N ALA A 100 8.58 25.98 -17.58
CA ALA A 100 8.85 27.32 -18.10
C ALA A 100 7.61 27.92 -18.79
N PHE A 101 6.97 27.14 -19.67
CA PHE A 101 5.75 27.56 -20.36
C PHE A 101 4.62 27.94 -19.39
N TRP A 102 4.33 27.09 -18.40
CA TRP A 102 3.27 27.38 -17.42
C TRP A 102 3.63 28.55 -16.51
N THR A 103 4.90 28.71 -16.14
CA THR A 103 5.36 29.83 -15.31
C THR A 103 5.22 31.16 -16.06
N GLU A 104 5.59 31.20 -17.33
CA GLU A 104 5.42 32.36 -18.21
C GLU A 104 3.93 32.70 -18.37
N LEU A 105 3.10 31.70 -18.70
CA LEU A 105 1.66 31.89 -18.85
C LEU A 105 0.96 32.36 -17.57
N LEU A 106 1.40 31.88 -16.39
CA LEU A 106 0.84 32.30 -15.09
C LEU A 106 1.28 33.71 -14.71
N ALA A 107 2.51 34.12 -15.06
CA ALA A 107 3.01 35.46 -14.82
C ALA A 107 2.29 36.53 -15.66
N GLU A 108 1.76 36.16 -16.82
CA GLU A 108 1.03 37.06 -17.73
C GLU A 108 -0.45 37.28 -17.36
N LYS A 109 -1.03 36.50 -16.43
CA LYS A 109 -2.45 36.61 -16.07
C LYS A 109 -2.69 37.55 -14.88
N PRO A 110 -3.57 38.57 -14.98
CA PRO A 110 -4.08 39.28 -13.81
C PRO A 110 -4.95 38.34 -12.94
N PRO A 111 -5.14 38.62 -11.64
CA PRO A 111 -5.83 37.72 -10.73
C PRO A 111 -7.29 37.55 -11.15
N LEU A 112 -7.65 36.34 -11.60
CA LEU A 112 -9.01 36.00 -11.98
C LEU A 112 -9.79 35.50 -10.76
N THR A 113 -10.74 36.32 -10.33
CA THR A 113 -11.91 35.94 -9.53
C THR A 113 -12.84 35.04 -10.34
N GLY A 114 -13.21 33.88 -9.78
CA GLY A 114 -14.53 33.28 -10.02
C GLY A 114 -14.60 32.02 -10.90
N HIS A 115 -14.96 30.93 -10.22
CA HIS A 115 -15.83 29.81 -10.61
C HIS A 115 -15.34 28.67 -11.51
N THR A 116 -15.39 27.50 -10.87
CA THR A 116 -15.33 26.11 -11.35
C THR A 116 -16.64 25.68 -12.02
N GLU A 117 -16.54 24.96 -13.13
CA GLU A 117 -17.56 24.01 -13.57
C GLU A 117 -16.92 22.63 -13.81
N LEU A 118 -17.56 21.60 -13.24
CA LEU A 118 -17.21 20.19 -13.35
C LEU A 118 -17.88 19.61 -14.60
N VAL A 119 -17.13 18.81 -15.37
CA VAL A 119 -17.68 17.98 -16.45
C VAL A 119 -17.70 16.52 -15.98
N GLN A 120 -18.91 15.94 -15.90
CA GLN A 120 -19.13 14.50 -15.79
C GLN A 120 -19.35 13.90 -17.20
N GLY A 121 -18.75 12.74 -17.46
CA GLY A 121 -18.98 11.93 -18.65
C GLY A 121 -18.95 10.44 -18.32
N ALA A 122 -20.02 9.74 -18.66
CA ALA A 122 -20.31 8.34 -18.34
C ALA A 122 -19.57 7.33 -19.24
N LEU A 123 -19.30 6.13 -18.69
CA LEU A 123 -18.83 4.95 -19.43
C LEU A 123 -19.83 3.79 -19.25
N ARG A 124 -20.08 3.06 -20.34
CA ARG A 124 -20.89 1.83 -20.41
C ARG A 124 -20.30 0.95 -21.51
N TRP A 125 -19.85 -0.29 -21.23
CA TRP A 125 -19.68 -1.42 -22.18
C TRP A 125 -19.53 -2.78 -21.43
N GLU A 126 -19.85 -3.87 -22.13
CA GLU A 126 -20.24 -5.23 -21.69
C GLU A 126 -19.11 -6.23 -21.31
N GLN A 127 -19.48 -7.29 -20.58
CA GLN A 127 -18.65 -8.42 -20.12
C GLN A 127 -18.75 -9.66 -21.04
N GLU A 128 -17.65 -10.42 -21.18
CA GLU A 128 -17.67 -11.86 -21.52
C GLU A 128 -16.70 -12.67 -20.61
N ARG A 129 -17.09 -13.92 -20.30
CA ARG A 129 -16.46 -14.88 -19.36
C ARG A 129 -15.71 -16.02 -20.09
N CYS A 130 -14.65 -16.53 -19.46
CA CYS A 130 -14.18 -17.94 -19.45
C CYS A 130 -12.99 -18.03 -18.44
N GLY A 131 -12.66 -19.05 -17.67
CA GLY A 131 -13.05 -20.45 -17.46
C GLY A 131 -11.90 -21.11 -16.66
N GLU A 132 -12.21 -21.96 -15.67
CA GLU A 132 -11.34 -22.40 -14.57
C GLU A 132 -10.60 -23.74 -14.85
N LYS A 133 -9.35 -23.93 -14.38
CA LYS A 133 -8.76 -25.25 -14.04
C LYS A 133 -7.74 -25.19 -12.90
N ARG A 134 -7.96 -26.04 -11.88
CA ARG A 134 -7.11 -26.33 -10.70
C ARG A 134 -5.88 -27.18 -11.05
N LEU A 135 -4.81 -27.00 -10.26
CA LEU A 135 -3.85 -28.06 -9.93
C LEU A 135 -3.32 -27.90 -8.48
N HIS A 136 -3.13 -29.05 -7.83
CA HIS A 136 -2.87 -29.23 -6.41
C HIS A 136 -1.52 -28.68 -5.91
N LYS A 137 -1.49 -28.12 -4.69
CA LYS A 137 -0.28 -27.93 -3.89
C LYS A 137 -0.28 -28.86 -2.69
N THR A 138 0.87 -29.47 -2.43
CA THR A 138 1.18 -30.31 -1.27
C THR A 138 1.32 -29.44 -0.01
N CYS A 139 0.70 -29.87 1.08
CA CYS A 139 0.76 -29.18 2.37
C CYS A 139 2.07 -29.53 3.10
N TRP A 140 2.83 -28.50 3.43
CA TRP A 140 3.85 -28.55 4.47
C TRP A 140 3.18 -28.19 5.80
N HIS A 141 3.26 -29.07 6.81
CA HIS A 141 2.75 -28.79 8.15
C HIS A 141 3.89 -28.26 9.03
N PRO A 142 3.84 -27.01 9.52
CA PRO A 142 4.67 -26.60 10.64
C PRO A 142 4.12 -27.23 11.93
N SER A 143 5.04 -27.74 12.74
CA SER A 143 4.81 -28.50 13.98
C SER A 143 4.32 -27.66 15.18
N SER A 144 3.87 -26.41 14.97
CA SER A 144 3.24 -25.57 16.00
C SER A 144 2.44 -24.42 15.37
N PRO A 145 1.31 -24.00 15.97
CA PRO A 145 0.52 -22.88 15.47
C PRO A 145 1.31 -21.56 15.55
N LEU A 146 1.29 -20.77 14.48
CA LEU A 146 1.94 -19.47 14.38
C LEU A 146 1.18 -18.43 15.23
N VAL A 147 1.49 -18.37 16.52
CA VAL A 147 0.79 -17.48 17.47
C VAL A 147 1.72 -16.38 17.97
N VAL A 148 1.25 -15.12 17.88
CA VAL A 148 1.96 -13.93 18.36
C VAL A 148 1.11 -13.22 19.40
N ASN A 149 1.74 -12.70 20.45
CA ASN A 149 1.08 -11.87 21.46
C ASN A 149 1.02 -10.41 20.98
N THR A 150 -0.13 -9.78 21.16
CA THR A 150 -0.30 -8.32 21.08
C THR A 150 -0.68 -7.80 22.46
N VAL A 151 -0.66 -6.49 22.67
CA VAL A 151 -1.14 -5.86 23.92
C VAL A 151 -2.61 -6.18 24.22
N TYR A 152 -3.41 -6.48 23.19
CA TYR A 152 -4.84 -6.80 23.31
C TYR A 152 -5.12 -8.30 23.44
N GLY A 153 -4.21 -9.17 23.00
CA GLY A 153 -4.40 -10.62 23.02
C GLY A 153 -3.61 -11.36 21.95
N LYS A 154 -3.81 -12.68 21.87
CA LYS A 154 -3.07 -13.55 20.95
C LYS A 154 -3.68 -13.55 19.55
N VAL A 155 -2.85 -13.57 18.51
CA VAL A 155 -3.27 -13.72 17.11
C VAL A 155 -2.60 -14.94 16.47
N LEU A 156 -3.38 -15.74 15.74
CA LEU A 156 -2.91 -16.87 14.93
C LEU A 156 -2.75 -16.40 13.48
N GLY A 157 -1.54 -16.51 12.94
CA GLY A 157 -1.22 -16.25 11.54
C GLY A 157 -1.09 -17.53 10.71
N LYS A 158 -0.65 -17.38 9.47
CA LYS A 158 -0.28 -18.48 8.56
C LYS A 158 1.08 -18.21 7.92
N TYR A 159 1.76 -19.27 7.49
CA TYR A 159 2.96 -19.14 6.67
C TYR A 159 2.62 -19.08 5.19
N ALA A 160 3.33 -18.25 4.44
CA ALA A 160 3.28 -18.19 2.99
C ALA A 160 4.72 -18.30 2.44
N SER A 161 4.94 -19.27 1.55
CA SER A 161 6.24 -19.46 0.89
C SER A 161 6.32 -18.66 -0.40
N LEU A 162 7.49 -18.08 -0.67
CA LEU A 162 7.83 -17.46 -1.94
C LEU A 162 8.97 -18.25 -2.59
N GLU A 163 8.88 -18.49 -3.90
CA GLU A 163 9.93 -19.21 -4.63
C GLU A 163 11.28 -18.48 -4.51
N GLY A 164 12.36 -19.25 -4.33
CA GLY A 164 13.70 -18.70 -4.11
C GLY A 164 14.03 -18.34 -2.65
N PHE A 165 13.09 -18.49 -1.71
CA PHE A 165 13.31 -18.22 -0.28
C PHE A 165 13.09 -19.48 0.57
N ALA A 166 14.09 -19.83 1.39
CA ALA A 166 14.00 -20.98 2.29
C ALA A 166 13.11 -20.70 3.51
N GLN A 167 13.18 -19.48 4.07
CA GLN A 167 12.34 -19.06 5.19
C GLN A 167 10.97 -18.62 4.66
N PRO A 168 9.85 -19.21 5.12
CA PRO A 168 8.52 -18.72 4.77
C PRO A 168 8.22 -17.40 5.49
N VAL A 169 7.39 -16.56 4.87
CA VAL A 169 6.89 -15.32 5.49
C VAL A 169 5.72 -15.65 6.40
N ALA A 170 5.75 -15.14 7.62
CA ALA A 170 4.62 -15.19 8.54
C ALA A 170 3.63 -14.06 8.20
N VAL A 171 2.37 -14.43 7.98
CA VAL A 171 1.31 -13.54 7.51
C VAL A 171 0.16 -13.52 8.51
N PHE A 172 -0.24 -12.31 8.92
CA PHE A 172 -1.37 -12.05 9.80
C PHE A 172 -2.33 -11.12 9.07
N LEU A 173 -3.55 -11.57 8.83
CA LEU A 173 -4.56 -10.83 8.08
C LEU A 173 -5.73 -10.48 9.01
N GLY A 174 -6.18 -9.22 8.96
CA GLY A 174 -7.33 -8.79 9.74
C GLY A 174 -7.05 -8.67 11.24
N VAL A 175 -5.89 -8.14 11.63
CA VAL A 175 -5.59 -7.84 13.04
C VAL A 175 -6.26 -6.53 13.43
N PRO A 176 -7.17 -6.50 14.43
CA PRO A 176 -7.86 -5.27 14.81
C PRO A 176 -6.90 -4.34 15.55
N PHE A 177 -6.87 -3.07 15.13
CA PHE A 177 -6.09 -2.03 15.81
C PHE A 177 -6.94 -1.03 16.60
N ALA A 178 -8.26 -1.02 16.34
CA ALA A 178 -9.22 -0.15 17.02
C ALA A 178 -10.55 -0.88 17.23
N LYS A 179 -11.40 -0.33 18.10
CA LYS A 179 -12.79 -0.74 18.26
C LYS A 179 -13.57 -0.49 16.97
N PRO A 180 -14.50 -1.38 16.57
CA PRO A 180 -15.36 -1.13 15.42
C PRO A 180 -16.12 0.20 15.57
N PRO A 181 -16.03 1.13 14.60
CA PRO A 181 -16.60 2.48 14.71
C PRO A 181 -18.11 2.50 14.43
N LEU A 182 -18.85 1.63 15.12
CA LEU A 182 -20.28 1.40 14.93
C LEU A 182 -21.14 2.28 15.86
N GLY A 183 -22.36 2.58 15.45
CA GLY A 183 -23.33 3.28 16.28
C GLY A 183 -22.83 4.66 16.71
N SER A 184 -22.72 4.89 18.03
CA SER A 184 -22.22 6.16 18.59
C SER A 184 -20.74 6.43 18.36
N LEU A 185 -19.98 5.45 17.86
CA LEU A 185 -18.57 5.61 17.49
C LEU A 185 -18.39 6.06 16.02
N ARG A 186 -19.49 6.17 15.27
CA ARG A 186 -19.47 6.78 13.94
C ARG A 186 -19.16 8.27 14.07
N PHE A 187 -18.30 8.79 13.20
CA PHE A 187 -17.86 10.19 13.21
C PHE A 187 -17.21 10.62 14.54
N ALA A 188 -16.52 9.70 15.19
CA ALA A 188 -15.72 9.94 16.38
C ALA A 188 -14.28 9.42 16.19
N PRO A 189 -13.29 9.91 16.97
CA PRO A 189 -11.95 9.34 16.97
C PRO A 189 -11.97 7.83 17.25
N PRO A 190 -11.07 7.04 16.62
CA PRO A 190 -10.97 5.61 16.91
C PRO A 190 -10.61 5.39 18.38
N GLN A 191 -11.26 4.40 18.99
CA GLN A 191 -10.92 3.96 20.34
C GLN A 191 -10.06 2.69 20.27
N PRO A 192 -9.19 2.43 21.27
CA PRO A 192 -8.44 1.18 21.36
C PRO A 192 -9.34 -0.05 21.22
N ALA A 193 -8.82 -1.12 20.61
CA ALA A 193 -9.54 -2.38 20.54
C ALA A 193 -9.78 -2.96 21.95
N GLU A 194 -10.90 -3.67 22.13
CA GLU A 194 -11.14 -4.40 23.37
C GLU A 194 -10.20 -5.61 23.44
N PRO A 195 -9.56 -5.89 24.60
CA PRO A 195 -8.72 -7.07 24.74
C PRO A 195 -9.54 -8.36 24.63
N TRP A 196 -8.90 -9.45 24.19
CA TRP A 196 -9.52 -10.75 24.03
C TRP A 196 -8.68 -11.86 24.71
N ASN A 197 -9.37 -12.80 25.35
CA ASN A 197 -8.74 -13.88 26.13
C ASN A 197 -8.42 -15.15 25.31
N PHE A 198 -8.92 -15.25 24.08
CA PHE A 198 -8.71 -16.40 23.20
C PHE A 198 -7.58 -16.14 22.17
N VAL A 199 -7.26 -17.12 21.32
CA VAL A 199 -6.37 -16.89 20.18
C VAL A 199 -7.22 -16.46 18.99
N LYS A 200 -7.14 -15.19 18.59
CA LYS A 200 -7.90 -14.65 17.46
C LYS A 200 -7.30 -15.15 16.15
N ASN A 201 -8.13 -15.71 15.27
CA ASN A 201 -7.69 -16.19 13.97
C ASN A 201 -7.49 -15.01 12.99
N ALA A 202 -6.23 -14.73 12.64
CA ALA A 202 -5.82 -13.66 11.74
C ALA A 202 -5.27 -14.25 10.42
N THR A 203 -6.05 -15.11 9.76
CA THR A 203 -5.64 -15.81 8.52
C THR A 203 -6.49 -15.49 7.29
N SER A 204 -7.51 -14.64 7.47
CA SER A 204 -8.46 -14.21 6.43
C SER A 204 -8.41 -12.70 6.26
N TYR A 205 -8.60 -12.21 5.03
CA TYR A 205 -8.64 -10.78 4.77
C TYR A 205 -9.83 -10.12 5.50
N PRO A 206 -9.63 -8.95 6.12
CA PRO A 206 -10.71 -8.22 6.76
C PRO A 206 -11.64 -7.59 5.71
N PRO A 207 -12.87 -7.20 6.10
CA PRO A 207 -13.68 -6.31 5.27
C PRO A 207 -12.93 -5.02 4.94
N MET A 208 -13.14 -4.51 3.73
CA MET A 208 -12.85 -3.13 3.37
C MET A 208 -13.86 -2.20 4.00
N CYS A 209 -13.46 -0.96 4.26
CA CYS A 209 -14.38 0.04 4.76
C CYS A 209 -15.51 0.28 3.76
N SER A 210 -16.72 0.53 4.27
CA SER A 210 -17.89 0.87 3.45
C SER A 210 -17.53 1.93 2.40
N GLN A 211 -17.83 1.62 1.14
CA GLN A 211 -17.52 2.41 -0.04
C GLN A 211 -18.39 1.93 -1.20
N ASP A 212 -18.31 2.58 -2.37
CA ASP A 212 -18.96 2.06 -3.58
C ASP A 212 -18.38 0.69 -3.94
N ALA A 213 -19.18 -0.37 -3.88
CA ALA A 213 -18.70 -1.75 -4.00
C ALA A 213 -18.15 -2.04 -5.40
N VAL A 214 -18.74 -1.46 -6.45
CA VAL A 214 -18.29 -1.64 -7.83
C VAL A 214 -16.97 -0.89 -8.05
N GLY A 215 -16.93 0.40 -7.73
CA GLY A 215 -15.73 1.22 -7.86
C GLY A 215 -14.57 0.71 -7.01
N GLY A 216 -14.84 0.26 -5.78
CA GLY A 216 -13.86 -0.35 -4.89
C GLY A 216 -13.30 -1.66 -5.44
N GLN A 217 -14.15 -2.54 -5.97
CA GLN A 217 -13.71 -3.78 -6.61
C GLN A 217 -12.85 -3.47 -7.85
N VAL A 218 -13.31 -2.61 -8.75
CA VAL A 218 -12.57 -2.23 -9.97
C VAL A 218 -11.21 -1.63 -9.63
N LEU A 219 -11.16 -0.70 -8.66
CA LEU A 219 -9.88 -0.13 -8.22
C LEU A 219 -8.94 -1.19 -7.65
N SER A 220 -9.46 -2.12 -6.85
CA SER A 220 -8.65 -3.21 -6.30
C SER A 220 -8.13 -4.15 -7.40
N GLU A 221 -8.93 -4.45 -8.43
CA GLU A 221 -8.51 -5.30 -9.55
C GLU A 221 -7.47 -4.61 -10.42
N LEU A 222 -7.55 -3.30 -10.58
CA LEU A 222 -6.54 -2.52 -11.29
C LEU A 222 -5.23 -2.48 -10.51
N PHE A 223 -5.24 -2.19 -9.22
CA PHE A 223 -4.01 -1.96 -8.44
C PHE A 223 -3.39 -3.19 -7.78
N THR A 224 -4.08 -4.33 -7.75
CA THR A 224 -3.56 -5.53 -7.09
C THR A 224 -2.28 -6.04 -7.74
N ASN A 225 -1.30 -6.37 -6.90
CA ASN A 225 -0.08 -7.06 -7.31
C ASN A 225 -0.25 -8.59 -7.33
N ARG A 226 -1.44 -9.10 -6.96
CA ARG A 226 -1.74 -10.53 -6.86
C ARG A 226 -2.08 -11.12 -8.22
N LYS A 227 -1.86 -12.43 -8.36
CA LYS A 227 -2.35 -13.21 -9.50
C LYS A 227 -3.86 -13.43 -9.46
N GLU A 228 -4.40 -13.70 -8.27
CA GLU A 228 -5.81 -13.97 -8.07
C GLU A 228 -6.50 -12.80 -7.34
N ASN A 229 -7.69 -12.44 -7.81
CA ASN A 229 -8.52 -11.45 -7.15
C ASN A 229 -9.09 -12.03 -5.85
N ILE A 230 -9.11 -11.20 -4.81
CA ILE A 230 -9.75 -11.54 -3.54
C ILE A 230 -11.21 -11.07 -3.58
N PRO A 231 -12.19 -11.89 -3.18
CA PRO A 231 -13.56 -11.42 -3.03
C PRO A 231 -13.62 -10.42 -1.87
N LEU A 232 -14.02 -9.18 -2.18
CA LEU A 232 -14.06 -8.11 -1.20
C LEU A 232 -15.42 -8.05 -0.51
N GLN A 233 -15.39 -7.92 0.81
CA GLN A 233 -16.55 -7.58 1.63
C GLN A 233 -16.39 -6.15 2.14
N PHE A 234 -17.50 -5.44 2.30
CA PHE A 234 -17.51 -4.05 2.74
C PHE A 234 -18.29 -3.92 4.06
N SER A 235 -17.73 -3.19 5.03
CA SER A 235 -18.31 -3.03 6.37
C SER A 235 -17.83 -1.74 7.03
N GLU A 236 -18.60 -1.19 7.98
CA GLU A 236 -18.10 -0.15 8.90
C GLU A 236 -17.12 -0.72 9.93
N ASP A 237 -17.26 -2.01 10.26
CA ASP A 237 -16.26 -2.76 11.01
C ASP A 237 -15.11 -3.14 10.07
N CYS A 238 -14.18 -2.19 9.89
CA CYS A 238 -13.08 -2.28 8.94
C CYS A 238 -11.71 -1.84 9.49
N LEU A 239 -11.60 -1.48 10.77
CA LEU A 239 -10.35 -0.96 11.36
C LEU A 239 -9.35 -2.07 11.72
N TYR A 240 -8.80 -2.67 10.66
CA TYR A 240 -7.87 -3.78 10.69
C TYR A 240 -6.58 -3.47 9.92
N LEU A 241 -5.52 -4.21 10.23
CA LEU A 241 -4.27 -4.21 9.48
C LEU A 241 -3.82 -5.62 9.13
N ASN A 242 -3.03 -5.72 8.07
CA ASN A 242 -2.38 -6.94 7.61
C ASN A 242 -0.87 -6.82 7.82
N ILE A 243 -0.21 -7.89 8.26
CA ILE A 243 1.23 -7.93 8.56
C ILE A 243 1.89 -9.06 7.78
N TYR A 244 3.00 -8.76 7.13
CA TYR A 244 3.88 -9.69 6.44
C TYR A 244 5.28 -9.55 7.05
N THR A 245 5.76 -10.61 7.71
CA THR A 245 7.08 -10.61 8.34
C THR A 245 7.95 -11.76 7.84
N PRO A 246 9.16 -11.49 7.35
CA PRO A 246 10.11 -12.52 6.94
C PRO A 246 10.96 -13.00 8.13
N ALA A 247 10.75 -12.40 9.31
CA ALA A 247 11.49 -12.71 10.51
C ALA A 247 11.22 -14.16 10.95
N ASP A 248 12.28 -14.83 11.37
CA ASP A 248 12.15 -16.03 12.19
C ASP A 248 11.68 -15.61 13.58
N LEU A 249 10.38 -15.77 13.85
CA LEU A 249 9.75 -15.36 15.11
C LEU A 249 10.19 -16.18 16.32
N THR A 250 11.01 -17.23 16.13
CA THR A 250 11.68 -17.92 17.24
C THR A 250 12.93 -17.16 17.73
N LYS A 251 13.39 -16.16 16.96
CA LYS A 251 14.55 -15.33 17.25
C LYS A 251 14.13 -13.89 17.53
N ASN A 252 14.94 -13.19 18.32
CA ASN A 252 14.76 -11.76 18.56
C ASN A 252 15.26 -10.96 17.34
N SER A 253 14.35 -10.63 16.43
CA SER A 253 14.63 -9.84 15.22
C SER A 253 14.15 -8.40 15.38
N ARG A 254 14.83 -7.45 14.73
CA ARG A 254 14.49 -6.00 14.76
C ARG A 254 14.58 -5.43 13.35
N LEU A 255 13.75 -5.94 12.45
CA LEU A 255 13.74 -5.54 11.04
C LEU A 255 13.09 -4.16 10.86
N PRO A 256 13.49 -3.37 9.85
CA PRO A 256 12.75 -2.17 9.47
C PRO A 256 11.29 -2.49 9.15
N VAL A 257 10.40 -1.56 9.48
CA VAL A 257 8.96 -1.70 9.27
C VAL A 257 8.51 -0.68 8.22
N MET A 258 7.78 -1.15 7.21
CA MET A 258 7.18 -0.32 6.18
C MET A 258 5.65 -0.39 6.31
N VAL A 259 5.01 0.75 6.62
CA VAL A 259 3.55 0.85 6.84
C VAL A 259 2.89 1.50 5.63
N TRP A 260 2.12 0.71 4.89
CA TRP A 260 1.41 1.09 3.68
C TRP A 260 0.05 1.72 3.98
N ILE A 261 -0.18 2.91 3.41
CA ILE A 261 -1.47 3.59 3.38
C ILE A 261 -1.96 3.61 1.93
N HIS A 262 -3.08 2.94 1.67
CA HIS A 262 -3.61 2.84 0.31
C HIS A 262 -4.22 4.15 -0.21
N GLY A 263 -4.20 4.31 -1.53
CA GLY A 263 -4.88 5.37 -2.25
C GLY A 263 -6.39 5.15 -2.42
N GLY A 264 -6.97 5.80 -3.43
CA GLY A 264 -8.41 5.74 -3.73
C GLY A 264 -9.21 6.98 -3.34
N GLY A 265 -8.55 8.16 -3.41
CA GLY A 265 -9.22 9.46 -3.24
C GLY A 265 -9.88 9.68 -1.87
N LEU A 266 -9.48 8.93 -0.84
CA LEU A 266 -10.11 8.89 0.49
C LEU A 266 -11.56 8.37 0.49
N VAL A 267 -12.04 7.82 -0.63
CA VAL A 267 -13.45 7.38 -0.81
C VAL A 267 -13.57 5.88 -1.12
N VAL A 268 -12.55 5.28 -1.73
CA VAL A 268 -12.47 3.85 -2.05
C VAL A 268 -11.07 3.30 -1.73
N GLY A 269 -10.88 2.00 -1.86
CA GLY A 269 -9.62 1.29 -1.66
C GLY A 269 -9.61 0.39 -0.42
N GLY A 270 -8.53 -0.37 -0.25
CA GLY A 270 -8.32 -1.14 0.97
C GLY A 270 -6.95 -1.83 1.04
N ALA A 271 -6.53 -2.12 2.28
CA ALA A 271 -5.24 -2.74 2.57
C ALA A 271 -5.04 -4.10 1.87
N SER A 272 -6.11 -4.90 1.76
CA SER A 272 -6.06 -6.27 1.24
C SER A 272 -5.69 -6.34 -0.26
N THR A 273 -5.85 -5.23 -1.00
CA THR A 273 -5.42 -5.09 -2.40
C THR A 273 -3.93 -5.34 -2.59
N TYR A 274 -3.11 -5.02 -1.58
CA TYR A 274 -1.65 -5.05 -1.68
C TYR A 274 -1.07 -6.22 -0.89
N ASP A 275 -0.49 -7.20 -1.59
CA ASP A 275 0.22 -8.32 -0.97
C ASP A 275 1.66 -7.93 -0.62
N GLY A 276 1.97 -7.87 0.67
CA GLY A 276 3.32 -7.57 1.16
C GLY A 276 4.32 -8.71 1.03
N LEU A 277 3.93 -9.91 0.55
CA LEU A 277 4.77 -11.11 0.52
C LEU A 277 6.10 -10.90 -0.22
N ALA A 278 6.05 -10.40 -1.45
CA ALA A 278 7.25 -10.25 -2.28
C ALA A 278 8.22 -9.21 -1.69
N LEU A 279 7.71 -8.02 -1.36
CA LEU A 279 8.51 -6.95 -0.74
C LEU A 279 9.14 -7.42 0.58
N SER A 280 8.34 -8.08 1.43
CA SER A 280 8.81 -8.58 2.73
C SER A 280 9.93 -9.61 2.57
N ALA A 281 9.75 -10.61 1.71
CA ALA A 281 10.74 -11.65 1.48
C ALA A 281 12.03 -11.13 0.82
N HIS A 282 11.89 -10.37 -0.28
CA HIS A 282 13.05 -9.87 -1.04
C HIS A 282 13.91 -8.88 -0.27
N GLU A 283 13.27 -8.02 0.51
CA GLU A 283 13.97 -6.95 1.21
C GLU A 283 14.08 -7.18 2.72
N ASN A 284 13.66 -8.34 3.23
CA ASN A 284 13.81 -8.65 4.65
C ASN A 284 13.29 -7.52 5.58
N VAL A 285 12.10 -7.00 5.25
CA VAL A 285 11.39 -5.94 5.99
C VAL A 285 10.03 -6.43 6.44
N VAL A 286 9.52 -5.89 7.55
CA VAL A 286 8.13 -6.11 7.96
C VAL A 286 7.24 -5.15 7.19
N VAL A 287 6.30 -5.67 6.41
CA VAL A 287 5.31 -4.86 5.70
C VAL A 287 3.99 -4.90 6.46
N VAL A 288 3.43 -3.73 6.75
CA VAL A 288 2.13 -3.57 7.40
C VAL A 288 1.22 -2.78 6.48
N ALA A 289 0.07 -3.33 6.09
CA ALA A 289 -0.93 -2.60 5.29
C ALA A 289 -2.15 -2.28 6.16
N ILE A 290 -2.51 -1.01 6.26
CA ILE A 290 -3.57 -0.54 7.18
C ILE A 290 -4.83 -0.12 6.43
N GLN A 291 -6.00 -0.39 7.03
CA GLN A 291 -7.27 0.20 6.64
C GLN A 291 -7.49 1.51 7.39
N TYR A 292 -8.31 2.40 6.82
CA TYR A 292 -8.83 3.60 7.50
C TYR A 292 -10.23 3.92 6.98
N ARG A 293 -11.08 4.59 7.78
CA ARG A 293 -12.43 4.95 7.33
C ARG A 293 -12.37 5.87 6.10
N LEU A 294 -13.26 5.63 5.16
CA LEU A 294 -13.35 6.32 3.86
C LEU A 294 -14.63 7.16 3.77
N GLY A 295 -14.70 8.04 2.77
CA GLY A 295 -15.90 8.80 2.40
C GLY A 295 -16.55 9.52 3.59
N ILE A 296 -17.87 9.41 3.71
CA ILE A 296 -18.63 10.03 4.80
C ILE A 296 -18.15 9.53 6.17
N TRP A 297 -17.85 8.24 6.31
CA TRP A 297 -17.43 7.64 7.57
C TRP A 297 -16.08 8.18 8.06
N GLY A 298 -15.17 8.49 7.14
CA GLY A 298 -13.83 8.99 7.43
C GLY A 298 -13.71 10.52 7.51
N PHE A 299 -14.54 11.25 6.77
CA PHE A 299 -14.24 12.66 6.45
C PHE A 299 -15.44 13.60 6.54
N LEU A 300 -16.61 13.15 7.03
CA LEU A 300 -17.70 14.07 7.34
C LEU A 300 -17.25 15.13 8.34
N SER A 301 -17.34 16.39 7.95
CA SER A 301 -17.03 17.55 8.79
C SER A 301 -18.16 18.56 8.75
N THR A 302 -18.55 19.08 9.91
CA THR A 302 -19.44 20.23 10.07
C THR A 302 -18.67 21.55 10.20
N GLY A 303 -17.33 21.49 10.30
CA GLY A 303 -16.49 22.66 10.54
C GLY A 303 -16.48 23.15 12.00
N ASP A 304 -17.09 22.38 12.92
CA ASP A 304 -17.19 22.70 14.35
C ASP A 304 -16.91 21.47 15.24
N GLU A 305 -17.08 21.59 16.55
CA GLU A 305 -16.83 20.53 17.52
C GLU A 305 -17.75 19.31 17.42
N HIS A 306 -18.91 19.42 16.76
CA HIS A 306 -19.90 18.35 16.68
C HIS A 306 -19.48 17.26 15.70
N SER A 307 -18.77 17.63 14.64
CA SER A 307 -18.08 16.70 13.75
C SER A 307 -16.89 17.38 13.11
N ARG A 308 -15.73 17.42 13.79
CA ARG A 308 -14.53 18.06 13.25
C ARG A 308 -14.06 17.42 11.93
N GLY A 309 -14.26 16.12 11.75
CA GLY A 309 -13.81 15.36 10.59
C GLY A 309 -12.44 14.71 10.80
N ASN A 310 -11.80 14.31 9.69
CA ASN A 310 -10.50 13.62 9.68
C ASN A 310 -10.45 12.31 10.48
N TRP A 311 -11.59 11.65 10.67
CA TRP A 311 -11.67 10.36 11.35
C TRP A 311 -10.79 9.30 10.68
N GLY A 312 -10.73 9.28 9.34
CA GLY A 312 -9.84 8.40 8.59
C GLY A 312 -8.36 8.64 8.87
N HIS A 313 -7.93 9.90 8.99
CA HIS A 313 -6.55 10.22 9.38
C HIS A 313 -6.26 9.85 10.84
N LEU A 314 -7.23 10.01 11.74
CA LEU A 314 -7.10 9.53 13.11
C LEU A 314 -7.01 8.00 13.19
N ASP A 315 -7.67 7.27 12.29
CA ASP A 315 -7.51 5.80 12.16
C ASP A 315 -6.09 5.44 11.75
N GLN A 316 -5.50 6.17 10.79
CA GLN A 316 -4.11 5.96 10.37
C GLN A 316 -3.14 6.17 11.55
N VAL A 317 -3.32 7.25 12.32
CA VAL A 317 -2.53 7.51 13.55
C VAL A 317 -2.74 6.40 14.59
N ALA A 318 -3.96 5.91 14.77
CA ALA A 318 -4.24 4.80 15.70
C ALA A 318 -3.54 3.50 15.27
N ALA A 319 -3.53 3.18 13.97
CA ALA A 319 -2.79 2.04 13.44
C ALA A 319 -1.26 2.21 13.64
N LEU A 320 -0.72 3.42 13.48
CA LEU A 320 0.70 3.69 13.74
C LEU A 320 1.06 3.54 15.22
N ARG A 321 0.19 3.95 16.14
CA ARG A 321 0.36 3.68 17.59
C ARG A 321 0.33 2.19 17.87
N TRP A 322 -0.61 1.46 17.26
CA TRP A 322 -0.65 0.00 17.36
C TRP A 322 0.66 -0.64 16.89
N VAL A 323 1.24 -0.17 15.77
CA VAL A 323 2.54 -0.62 15.26
C VAL A 323 3.64 -0.38 16.30
N GLN A 324 3.71 0.82 16.89
CA GLN A 324 4.69 1.13 17.95
C GLN A 324 4.61 0.15 19.14
N ASP A 325 3.40 -0.16 19.58
CA ASP A 325 3.16 -0.99 20.76
C ASP A 325 3.38 -2.49 20.50
N ASN A 326 3.23 -2.95 19.26
CA ASN A 326 3.11 -4.39 18.96
C ASN A 326 4.13 -4.95 17.98
N ILE A 327 4.69 -4.14 17.07
CA ILE A 327 5.44 -4.68 15.91
C ILE A 327 6.73 -5.41 16.30
N ALA A 328 7.27 -5.13 17.48
CA ALA A 328 8.39 -5.87 18.07
C ALA A 328 8.11 -7.38 18.18
N ASN A 329 6.86 -7.75 18.50
CA ASN A 329 6.47 -9.16 18.62
C ASN A 329 6.35 -9.87 17.25
N PHE A 330 6.36 -9.11 16.16
CA PHE A 330 6.37 -9.60 14.78
C PHE A 330 7.79 -9.51 14.16
N GLY A 331 8.82 -9.26 14.97
CA GLY A 331 10.21 -9.13 14.53
C GLY A 331 10.58 -7.78 13.92
N GLY A 332 9.68 -6.78 14.00
CA GLY A 332 9.92 -5.42 13.53
C GLY A 332 10.60 -4.54 14.59
N ASN A 333 11.25 -3.47 14.16
CA ASN A 333 11.84 -2.47 15.02
C ASN A 333 10.89 -1.25 15.13
N PRO A 334 10.25 -1.00 16.29
CA PRO A 334 9.38 0.17 16.45
C PRO A 334 10.14 1.51 16.30
N GLY A 335 11.47 1.50 16.51
CA GLY A 335 12.32 2.68 16.28
C GLY A 335 12.71 2.92 14.81
N SER A 336 12.25 2.08 13.87
CA SER A 336 12.57 2.17 12.43
C SER A 336 11.32 1.89 11.60
N VAL A 337 10.35 2.80 11.67
CA VAL A 337 9.06 2.72 10.96
C VAL A 337 9.05 3.77 9.85
N THR A 338 8.82 3.32 8.61
CA THR A 338 8.64 4.18 7.43
C THR A 338 7.20 4.08 6.97
N ILE A 339 6.50 5.20 6.91
CA ILE A 339 5.18 5.28 6.28
C ILE A 339 5.34 5.55 4.79
N PHE A 340 4.54 4.87 3.97
CA PHE A 340 4.56 5.02 2.53
C PHE A 340 3.16 4.80 1.95
N GLY A 341 2.85 5.48 0.85
CA GLY A 341 1.52 5.48 0.28
C GLY A 341 1.51 6.08 -1.12
N GLU A 342 0.47 5.76 -1.88
CA GLU A 342 0.27 6.26 -3.24
C GLU A 342 -1.06 7.02 -3.33
N SER A 343 -1.15 8.01 -4.23
CA SER A 343 -2.34 8.86 -4.40
C SER A 343 -2.79 9.49 -3.07
N ALA A 344 -4.05 9.31 -2.68
CA ALA A 344 -4.59 9.73 -1.38
C ALA A 344 -3.83 9.15 -0.17
N GLY A 345 -3.17 8.00 -0.32
CA GLY A 345 -2.24 7.47 0.68
C GLY A 345 -0.94 8.26 0.75
N GLY A 346 -0.41 8.72 -0.39
CA GLY A 346 0.72 9.65 -0.45
C GLY A 346 0.38 11.02 0.14
N PHE A 347 -0.83 11.52 -0.13
CA PHE A 347 -1.38 12.69 0.56
C PHE A 347 -1.44 12.48 2.08
N SER A 348 -1.95 11.32 2.52
CA SER A 348 -2.01 10.97 3.95
C SER A 348 -0.64 10.90 4.61
N VAL A 349 0.41 10.43 3.89
CA VAL A 349 1.79 10.42 4.38
C VAL A 349 2.35 11.83 4.56
N SER A 350 1.92 12.79 3.73
CA SER A 350 2.35 14.18 3.79
C SER A 350 1.61 15.03 4.82
N ALA A 351 0.44 14.58 5.28
CA ALA A 351 -0.54 15.38 6.03
C ALA A 351 -0.26 15.48 7.54
#